data_AF-A0A523AC91-F1
#
_entry.id   AF-A0A523AC91-F1
#
_cell.length_a   1.000
_cell.length_b   1.000
_cell.length_c   1.000
_cell.angle_alpha   90.00
_cell.angle_beta   90.00
_cell.angle_gamma   90.00
#
_symmetry.space_group_name_H-M   'P 1'
#
loop_
_entity.id
_entity.type
_entity.pdbx_description
1 polymer ?
#
loop_
_entity_poly.entity_id
_entity_poly.type
_entity_poly.pdbx_seq_one_letter_code
_entity_poly.pdbx_strand_id
1 'polypeptide(L)'
;MIWLILALLIVSNPGGEIKLNLTDSGKVEISDQCIFFKDTFNNSAVLEPGLYDLTVGFNCTPGNKTILLNGKTYATVRIEKLDDEDLNNATKMQIELLKTKKELSLTVEKLRETVEELNKSMQEIEKLEKEKASLENELKILNERYEDLQMKYEAISKELEGKKTKLMEMEKEVQSLSDLSLTYRASMLFLVSIFIGSFTSLAIKGMRKS
;
A
#
# COMPACT_ATOMS: atom_id res chain seq x y z
N MET A 1 -53.42 9.99 -36.31
CA MET A 1 -54.01 8.83 -35.62
C MET A 1 -53.80 9.01 -34.13
N ILE A 2 -54.87 9.33 -33.40
CA ILE A 2 -54.81 9.50 -31.95
C ILE A 2 -54.77 8.08 -31.37
N TRP A 3 -53.58 7.64 -30.94
CA TRP A 3 -53.44 6.42 -30.14
C TRP A 3 -54.03 6.72 -28.76
N LEU A 4 -55.28 6.31 -28.54
CA LEU A 4 -55.90 6.29 -27.23
C LEU A 4 -55.14 5.27 -26.38
N ILE A 5 -54.24 5.73 -25.52
CA ILE A 5 -53.64 4.87 -24.50
C ILE A 5 -54.76 4.58 -23.50
N LEU A 6 -55.31 3.38 -23.58
CA LEU A 6 -56.32 2.90 -22.65
C LEU A 6 -55.65 2.69 -21.29
N ALA A 7 -55.73 3.68 -20.40
CA ALA A 7 -55.19 3.56 -19.05
C ALA A 7 -55.92 2.43 -18.32
N LEU A 8 -55.16 1.41 -17.87
CA LEU A 8 -55.71 0.30 -17.10
C LEU A 8 -56.25 0.84 -15.76
N LEU A 9 -57.53 0.55 -15.49
CA LEU A 9 -58.15 0.78 -14.19
C LEU A 9 -57.97 -0.48 -13.33
N ILE A 10 -57.20 -0.37 -12.26
CA ILE A 10 -56.95 -1.43 -11.28
C ILE A 10 -57.68 -1.04 -10.00
N VAL A 11 -58.44 -1.95 -9.40
CA VAL A 11 -59.09 -1.72 -8.10
C VAL A 11 -58.29 -2.47 -7.03
N SER A 12 -57.96 -1.81 -5.93
CA SER A 12 -57.26 -2.43 -4.80
C SER A 12 -57.70 -1.82 -3.47
N ASN A 13 -57.65 -2.63 -2.42
CA ASN A 13 -57.87 -2.17 -1.05
C ASN A 13 -56.54 -1.68 -0.43
N PRO A 14 -56.59 -0.81 0.60
CA PRO A 14 -55.45 -0.55 1.47
C PRO A 14 -54.89 -1.87 2.03
N GLY A 15 -53.56 -2.06 1.94
CA GLY A 15 -52.88 -3.32 2.28
C GLY A 15 -52.85 -4.36 1.16
N GLY A 16 -53.49 -4.11 0.02
CA GLY A 16 -53.52 -5.00 -1.13
C GLY A 16 -52.25 -4.97 -1.99
N GLU A 17 -52.08 -5.99 -2.82
CA GLU A 17 -51.01 -6.09 -3.80
C GLU A 17 -51.53 -5.87 -5.23
N ILE A 18 -50.78 -5.12 -6.02
CA ILE A 18 -51.06 -4.81 -7.42
C ILE A 18 -49.94 -5.36 -8.28
N LYS A 19 -50.28 -6.16 -9.30
CA LYS A 19 -49.32 -6.64 -10.28
C LYS A 19 -49.21 -5.66 -11.44
N LEU A 20 -48.07 -5.01 -11.57
CA LEU A 20 -47.75 -4.13 -12.68
C LEU A 20 -46.97 -4.93 -13.73
N ASN A 21 -47.52 -5.05 -14.93
CA ASN A 21 -46.84 -5.66 -16.08
C ASN A 21 -46.31 -4.56 -16.99
N LEU A 22 -44.99 -4.39 -17.08
CA LEU A 22 -44.34 -3.39 -17.94
C LEU A 22 -43.93 -4.03 -19.27
N THR A 23 -44.36 -3.41 -20.37
CA THR A 23 -43.99 -3.80 -21.74
C THR A 23 -42.69 -3.16 -22.21
N ASP A 24 -42.38 -1.97 -21.68
CA ASP A 24 -41.25 -1.15 -22.10
C ASP A 24 -40.43 -0.73 -20.88
N SER A 25 -39.11 -0.65 -21.05
CA SER A 25 -38.20 -0.12 -20.02
C SER A 25 -38.47 1.36 -19.78
N GLY A 26 -38.45 1.80 -18.54
CA GLY A 26 -38.65 3.22 -18.24
C GLY A 26 -38.65 3.56 -16.77
N LYS A 27 -38.70 4.87 -16.51
CA LYS A 27 -38.89 5.38 -15.15
C LYS A 27 -40.37 5.28 -14.80
N VAL A 28 -40.67 4.44 -13.82
CA VAL A 28 -42.00 4.38 -13.20
C VAL A 28 -42.03 5.32 -12.03
N GLU A 29 -43.05 6.15 -11.96
CA GLU A 29 -43.33 7.07 -10.86
C GLU A 29 -44.78 6.94 -10.43
N ILE A 30 -45.00 6.74 -9.14
CA ILE A 30 -46.34 6.67 -8.57
C ILE A 30 -46.64 8.00 -7.89
N SER A 31 -47.73 8.64 -8.30
CA SER A 31 -48.08 10.00 -7.90
C SER A 31 -48.25 10.16 -6.39
N ASP A 32 -48.63 9.09 -5.70
CA ASP A 32 -48.81 9.06 -4.26
C ASP A 32 -47.78 8.17 -3.57
N GLN A 33 -47.18 8.67 -2.49
CA GLN A 33 -46.17 7.96 -1.69
C GLN A 33 -46.71 6.74 -0.94
N CYS A 34 -48.03 6.52 -0.99
CA CYS A 34 -48.68 5.44 -0.29
C CYS A 34 -48.67 4.12 -1.07
N ILE A 35 -48.31 4.12 -2.38
CA ILE A 35 -48.09 2.90 -3.16
C ILE A 35 -46.58 2.78 -3.44
N PHE A 36 -46.02 1.60 -3.21
CA PHE A 36 -44.58 1.37 -3.35
C PHE A 36 -44.30 -0.03 -3.90
N PHE A 37 -43.13 -0.21 -4.51
CA PHE A 37 -42.66 -1.52 -4.95
C PHE A 37 -42.37 -2.42 -3.74
N LYS A 38 -42.85 -3.67 -3.79
CA LYS A 38 -42.72 -4.63 -2.69
C LYS A 38 -41.27 -4.93 -2.30
N ASP A 39 -40.35 -4.87 -3.26
CA ASP A 39 -38.94 -5.19 -3.02
C ASP A 39 -38.14 -3.98 -2.53
N THR A 40 -38.35 -2.81 -3.14
CA THR A 40 -37.53 -1.62 -2.90
C THR A 40 -38.16 -0.62 -1.94
N PHE A 41 -39.48 -0.72 -1.70
CA PHE A 41 -40.27 0.19 -0.88
C PHE A 41 -40.21 1.65 -1.33
N ASN A 42 -39.78 1.87 -2.57
CA ASN A 42 -39.80 3.17 -3.21
C ASN A 42 -41.06 3.28 -4.07
N ASN A 43 -41.51 4.51 -4.26
CA ASN A 43 -42.63 4.86 -5.14
C ASN A 43 -42.15 5.21 -6.56
N SER A 44 -40.86 5.14 -6.82
CA SER A 44 -40.26 5.31 -8.14
C SER A 44 -39.05 4.40 -8.31
N ALA A 45 -38.93 3.85 -9.51
CA ALA A 45 -37.78 3.05 -9.92
C ALA A 45 -37.61 3.12 -11.43
N VAL A 46 -36.38 2.94 -11.90
CA VAL A 46 -36.10 2.66 -13.31
C VAL A 46 -36.17 1.16 -13.47
N LEU A 47 -37.09 0.68 -14.31
CA LEU A 47 -37.43 -0.73 -14.42
C LEU A 47 -37.32 -1.18 -15.89
N GLU A 48 -36.92 -2.44 -16.05
CA GLU A 48 -36.93 -3.16 -17.32
C GLU A 48 -38.33 -3.75 -17.59
N PRO A 49 -38.64 -4.23 -18.81
CA PRO A 49 -39.89 -4.93 -19.07
C PRO A 49 -40.03 -6.17 -18.18
N GLY A 50 -41.20 -6.35 -17.56
CA GLY A 50 -41.42 -7.44 -16.62
C GLY A 50 -42.63 -7.25 -15.70
N LEU A 51 -42.85 -8.23 -14.84
CA LEU A 51 -43.90 -8.22 -13.81
C LEU A 51 -43.31 -7.75 -12.49
N TYR A 52 -43.95 -6.74 -11.89
CA TYR A 52 -43.54 -6.13 -10.63
C TYR A 52 -44.72 -6.09 -9.66
N ASP A 53 -44.45 -6.43 -8.41
CA ASP A 53 -45.43 -6.34 -7.34
C ASP A 53 -45.35 -4.97 -6.66
N LEU A 54 -46.47 -4.27 -6.66
CA LEU A 54 -46.71 -3.04 -5.93
C LEU A 54 -47.56 -3.35 -4.70
N THR A 55 -47.29 -2.67 -3.60
CA THR A 55 -48.09 -2.75 -2.38
C THR A 55 -48.79 -1.43 -2.15
N VAL A 56 -50.09 -1.49 -1.87
CA VAL A 56 -50.89 -0.33 -1.45
C VAL A 56 -50.76 -0.21 0.06
N GLY A 57 -50.23 0.91 0.53
CA GLY A 57 -50.11 1.22 1.94
C GLY A 57 -51.47 1.33 2.62
N PHE A 58 -51.53 0.95 3.90
CA PHE A 58 -52.71 1.15 4.73
C PHE A 58 -53.02 2.63 4.95
N ASN A 59 -52.02 3.51 4.80
CA ASN A 59 -52.18 4.96 4.84
C ASN A 59 -52.74 5.58 3.55
N CYS A 60 -53.01 4.79 2.50
CA CYS A 60 -53.50 5.35 1.26
C CYS A 60 -54.91 5.94 1.43
N THR A 61 -55.07 7.19 1.01
CA THR A 61 -56.37 7.82 0.93
C THR A 61 -57.23 7.18 -0.17
N PRO A 62 -58.51 6.89 0.08
CA PRO A 62 -59.42 6.38 -0.94
C PRO A 62 -59.52 7.33 -2.13
N GLY A 63 -59.62 6.78 -3.34
CA GLY A 63 -59.68 7.54 -4.59
C GLY A 63 -58.78 7.01 -5.69
N ASN A 64 -58.67 7.76 -6.79
CA ASN A 64 -57.89 7.37 -7.96
C ASN A 64 -56.44 7.84 -7.83
N LYS A 65 -55.50 6.90 -7.90
CA LYS A 65 -54.05 7.13 -7.92
C LYS A 65 -53.51 6.81 -9.29
N THR A 66 -52.53 7.55 -9.77
CA THR A 66 -51.95 7.33 -11.11
C THR A 66 -50.54 6.78 -11.02
N ILE A 67 -50.25 5.83 -11.90
CA ILE A 67 -48.92 5.29 -12.15
C ILE A 67 -48.45 5.87 -13.48
N LEU A 68 -47.32 6.55 -13.46
CA LEU A 68 -46.70 7.20 -14.60
C LEU A 68 -45.55 6.34 -15.10
N LEU A 69 -45.45 6.17 -16.43
CA LEU A 69 -44.29 5.60 -17.11
C LEU A 69 -43.69 6.68 -18.01
N ASN A 70 -42.43 7.05 -17.78
CA ASN A 70 -41.74 8.13 -18.51
C ASN A 70 -42.55 9.43 -18.55
N GLY A 71 -43.21 9.77 -17.43
CA GLY A 71 -44.02 10.99 -17.30
C GLY A 71 -45.43 10.92 -17.93
N LYS A 72 -45.83 9.79 -18.52
CA LYS A 72 -47.18 9.59 -19.09
C LYS A 72 -48.00 8.63 -18.22
N THR A 73 -49.30 8.88 -18.10
CA THR A 73 -50.21 7.98 -17.37
C THR A 73 -50.23 6.60 -18.01
N TYR A 74 -49.78 5.62 -17.25
CA TYR A 74 -49.73 4.22 -17.64
C TYR A 74 -50.96 3.46 -17.09
N ALA A 75 -51.24 3.62 -15.79
CA ALA A 75 -52.38 2.99 -15.13
C ALA A 75 -52.99 3.91 -14.08
N THR A 76 -54.26 3.68 -13.78
CA THR A 76 -54.97 4.31 -12.66
C THR A 76 -55.42 3.25 -11.68
N VAL A 77 -55.04 3.40 -10.42
CA VAL A 77 -55.41 2.53 -9.31
C VAL A 77 -56.51 3.20 -8.50
N ARG A 78 -57.68 2.58 -8.40
CA ARG A 78 -58.76 3.03 -7.52
C ARG A 78 -58.64 2.33 -6.17
N ILE A 79 -58.47 3.13 -5.11
CA ILE A 79 -58.36 2.66 -3.74
C ILE A 79 -59.72 2.77 -3.06
N GLU A 80 -60.23 1.65 -2.56
CA GLU A 80 -61.50 1.61 -1.82
C GLU A 80 -61.33 2.01 -0.34
N LYS A 81 -62.43 2.40 0.31
CA LYS A 81 -62.43 2.74 1.74
C LYS A 81 -62.41 1.46 2.57
N LEU A 82 -61.51 1.39 3.56
CA LEU A 82 -61.46 0.33 4.58
C LEU A 82 -62.03 0.85 5.92
N ASP A 83 -62.49 -0.05 6.80
CA ASP A 83 -63.04 0.30 8.13
C ASP A 83 -61.99 0.93 9.06
N ASP A 84 -62.41 1.94 9.85
CA ASP A 84 -61.55 3.02 10.35
C ASP A 84 -60.66 2.65 11.57
N GLU A 85 -60.94 1.60 12.35
CA GLU A 85 -60.23 1.30 13.61
C GLU A 85 -58.97 0.41 13.41
N ASP A 86 -59.08 -0.66 12.63
CA ASP A 86 -57.94 -1.55 12.30
C ASP A 86 -56.93 -0.89 11.35
N LEU A 87 -57.41 0.02 10.50
CA LEU A 87 -56.60 0.73 9.50
C LEU A 87 -55.51 1.60 10.16
N ASN A 88 -55.81 2.22 11.30
CA ASN A 88 -54.91 3.19 11.91
C ASN A 88 -53.71 2.51 12.61
N ASN A 89 -53.94 1.35 13.25
CA ASN A 89 -52.87 0.55 13.84
C ASN A 89 -52.01 -0.14 12.76
N ALA A 90 -52.63 -0.71 11.74
CA ALA A 90 -51.93 -1.30 10.60
C ALA A 90 -51.08 -0.26 9.86
N THR A 91 -51.58 0.97 9.73
CA THR A 91 -50.84 2.09 9.13
C THR A 91 -49.58 2.45 9.94
N LYS A 92 -49.70 2.60 11.26
CA LYS A 92 -48.54 2.91 12.12
C LYS A 92 -47.48 1.82 12.05
N MET A 93 -47.89 0.55 12.17
CA MET A 93 -46.97 -0.58 12.08
C MET A 93 -46.28 -0.65 10.71
N GLN A 94 -47.00 -0.40 9.62
CA GLN A 94 -46.41 -0.40 8.28
C GLN A 94 -45.37 0.72 8.12
N ILE A 95 -45.66 1.93 8.61
CA ILE A 95 -44.70 3.05 8.57
C ILE A 95 -43.43 2.72 9.35
N GLU A 96 -43.57 2.13 10.55
CA GLU A 96 -42.42 1.69 11.34
C GLU A 96 -41.62 0.60 10.64
N LEU A 97 -42.27 -0.41 10.06
CA LEU A 97 -41.60 -1.47 9.30
C LEU A 97 -40.82 -0.92 8.11
N LEU A 98 -41.40 0.02 7.36
CA LEU A 98 -40.73 0.70 6.24
C LEU A 98 -39.49 1.44 6.70
N LYS A 99 -39.61 2.19 7.80
CA LYS A 99 -38.50 2.95 8.38
C LYS A 99 -37.39 2.01 8.85
N THR A 100 -37.71 0.99 9.64
CA THR A 100 -36.75 0.01 10.14
C THR A 100 -36.05 -0.75 9.01
N LYS A 101 -36.78 -1.13 7.96
CA LYS A 101 -36.18 -1.82 6.80
C LYS A 101 -35.21 -0.91 6.04
N LYS A 102 -35.54 0.37 5.88
CA LYS A 102 -34.65 1.36 5.25
C LYS A 102 -33.39 1.58 6.09
N GLU A 103 -33.53 1.72 7.41
CA GLU A 103 -32.40 1.84 8.34
C GLU A 103 -31.51 0.59 8.34
N LEU A 104 -32.12 -0.60 8.27
CA LEU A 104 -31.40 -1.86 8.16
C LEU A 104 -30.60 -1.94 6.85
N SER A 105 -31.21 -1.57 5.72
CA SER A 105 -30.53 -1.54 4.41
C SER A 105 -29.31 -0.62 4.42
N LEU A 106 -29.44 0.58 5.01
CA LEU A 106 -28.33 1.52 5.12
C LEU A 106 -27.21 0.99 6.03
N THR A 107 -27.59 0.33 7.12
CA THR A 107 -26.62 -0.29 8.05
C THR A 107 -25.87 -1.44 7.39
N VAL A 108 -26.55 -2.27 6.61
CA VAL A 108 -25.93 -3.38 5.85
C VAL A 108 -24.94 -2.84 4.83
N GLU A 109 -25.27 -1.77 4.12
CA GLU A 109 -24.35 -1.18 3.13
C GLU A 109 -23.08 -0.63 3.80
N LYS A 110 -23.24 0.13 4.89
CA LYS A 110 -22.09 0.62 5.68
C LYS A 110 -21.23 -0.50 6.24
N LEU A 111 -21.86 -1.59 6.69
CA LEU A 111 -21.14 -2.75 7.20
C LEU A 111 -20.31 -3.41 6.09
N ARG A 112 -20.89 -3.52 4.89
CA ARG A 112 -20.20 -4.04 3.71
C ARG A 112 -18.98 -3.18 3.34
N GLU A 113 -19.14 -1.86 3.28
CA GLU A 113 -18.05 -0.92 3.04
C GLU A 113 -16.94 -1.08 4.09
N THR A 114 -17.31 -1.15 5.37
CA THR A 114 -16.35 -1.34 6.47
C THR A 114 -15.59 -2.66 6.37
N VAL A 115 -16.27 -3.75 5.97
CA VAL A 115 -15.63 -5.07 5.76
C VAL A 115 -14.67 -5.03 4.58
N GLU A 116 -15.02 -4.34 3.49
CA GLU A 116 -14.12 -4.16 2.35
C GLU A 116 -12.86 -3.35 2.73
N GLU A 117 -13.01 -2.29 3.53
CA GLU A 117 -11.87 -1.52 4.05
C GLU A 117 -10.99 -2.35 5.00
N LEU A 118 -11.59 -3.13 5.90
CA LEU A 118 -10.86 -4.00 6.80
C LEU A 118 -10.02 -5.04 6.02
N ASN A 119 -10.59 -5.65 4.99
CA ASN A 119 -9.87 -6.60 4.15
C ASN A 119 -8.68 -5.96 3.42
N LYS A 120 -8.84 -4.73 2.92
CA LYS A 120 -7.74 -3.97 2.30
C LYS A 120 -6.63 -3.70 3.31
N SER A 121 -6.99 -3.26 4.52
CA SER A 121 -6.02 -2.99 5.58
C SER A 121 -5.26 -4.26 6.00
N MET A 122 -5.94 -5.41 6.09
CA MET A 122 -5.29 -6.69 6.38
C MET A 122 -4.27 -7.09 5.30
N GLN A 123 -4.60 -6.90 4.02
CA GLN A 123 -3.66 -7.17 2.92
C GLN A 123 -2.43 -6.25 2.96
N GLU A 124 -2.63 -4.99 3.35
CA GLU A 124 -1.53 -4.03 3.49
C GLU A 124 -0.61 -4.40 4.67
N ILE A 125 -1.18 -4.85 5.79
CA ILE A 125 -0.40 -5.36 6.93
C ILE A 125 0.45 -6.55 6.51
N GLU A 126 -0.12 -7.55 5.82
CA GLU A 126 0.64 -8.72 5.35
C GLU A 126 1.80 -8.33 4.41
N LYS A 127 1.59 -7.30 3.58
CA LYS A 127 2.63 -6.78 2.70
C LYS A 127 3.75 -6.12 3.50
N LEU A 128 3.41 -5.26 4.45
CA LEU A 128 4.37 -4.58 5.31
C LEU A 128 5.17 -5.56 6.18
N GLU A 129 4.55 -6.64 6.67
CA GLU A 129 5.24 -7.69 7.42
C GLU A 129 6.29 -8.41 6.55
N LYS A 130 5.96 -8.70 5.29
CA LYS A 130 6.92 -9.28 4.32
C LYS A 130 8.07 -8.32 4.02
N GLU A 131 7.78 -7.04 3.80
CA GLU A 131 8.79 -6.01 3.56
C GLU A 131 9.72 -5.86 4.78
N LYS A 132 9.14 -5.85 5.99
CA LYS A 132 9.92 -5.82 7.24
C LYS A 132 10.85 -7.03 7.37
N ALA A 133 10.35 -8.24 7.11
CA ALA A 133 11.18 -9.45 7.18
C ALA A 133 12.32 -9.43 6.15
N SER A 134 12.08 -8.89 4.95
CA SER A 134 13.12 -8.71 3.94
C SER A 134 14.19 -7.73 4.40
N LEU A 135 13.77 -6.57 4.92
CA LEU A 135 14.68 -5.54 5.44
C LEU A 135 15.52 -6.06 6.61
N GLU A 136 14.94 -6.82 7.53
CA GLU A 136 15.68 -7.44 8.65
C GLU A 136 16.76 -8.40 8.13
N ASN A 137 16.47 -9.17 7.09
CA ASN A 137 17.46 -10.06 6.47
C ASN A 137 18.57 -9.27 5.76
N GLU A 138 18.23 -8.23 5.02
CA GLU A 138 19.22 -7.34 4.38
C GLU A 138 20.14 -6.68 5.41
N LEU A 139 19.57 -6.22 6.54
CA LEU A 139 20.32 -5.60 7.63
C LEU A 139 21.29 -6.61 8.25
N LYS A 140 20.86 -7.87 8.45
CA LYS A 140 21.72 -8.94 8.94
C LYS A 140 22.91 -9.19 8.01
N ILE A 141 22.64 -9.34 6.70
CA ILE A 141 23.70 -9.55 5.69
C ILE A 141 24.66 -8.36 5.66
N LEU A 142 24.15 -7.14 5.76
CA LEU A 142 24.98 -5.94 5.77
C LEU A 142 25.88 -5.89 7.01
N ASN A 143 25.36 -6.28 8.17
CA ASN A 143 26.14 -6.34 9.41
C ASN A 143 27.26 -7.38 9.33
N GLU A 144 26.97 -8.58 8.81
CA GLU A 144 28.00 -9.62 8.57
C GLU A 144 29.11 -9.11 7.63
N ARG A 145 28.74 -8.38 6.58
CA ARG A 145 29.72 -7.75 5.66
C ARG A 145 30.54 -6.66 6.35
N TYR A 146 29.92 -5.89 7.24
CA TYR A 146 30.62 -4.85 7.99
C TYR A 146 31.66 -5.46 8.94
N GLU A 147 31.29 -6.53 9.66
CA GLU A 147 32.21 -7.27 10.53
C GLU A 147 33.38 -7.89 9.75
N ASP A 148 33.12 -8.51 8.60
CA ASP A 148 34.18 -9.03 7.72
C ASP A 148 35.12 -7.91 7.22
N LEU A 149 34.57 -6.77 6.83
CA LEU A 149 35.36 -5.63 6.39
C LEU A 149 36.23 -5.06 7.53
N GLN A 150 35.70 -5.01 8.75
CA GLN A 150 36.43 -4.58 9.93
C GLN A 150 37.60 -5.53 10.23
N MET A 151 37.37 -6.85 10.20
CA MET A 151 38.44 -7.83 10.38
C MET A 151 39.55 -7.69 9.33
N LYS A 152 39.18 -7.47 8.06
CA LYS A 152 40.15 -7.22 6.98
C LYS A 152 40.95 -5.95 7.22
N TYR A 153 40.29 -4.88 7.66
CA TYR A 153 40.95 -3.62 7.98
C TYR A 153 41.98 -3.80 9.10
N GLU A 154 41.61 -4.49 10.18
CA GLU A 154 42.52 -4.76 11.31
C GLU A 154 43.72 -5.62 10.88
N ALA A 155 43.50 -6.64 10.06
CA ALA A 155 44.58 -7.47 9.51
C ALA A 155 45.57 -6.65 8.66
N ILE A 156 45.05 -5.82 7.75
CA ILE A 156 45.87 -4.94 6.89
C ILE A 156 46.64 -3.92 7.73
N SER A 157 45.99 -3.32 8.74
CA SER A 157 46.63 -2.38 9.66
C SER A 157 47.84 -3.03 10.36
N LYS A 158 47.65 -4.25 10.88
CA LYS A 158 48.72 -5.01 11.54
C LYS A 158 49.86 -5.38 10.58
N GLU A 159 49.54 -5.77 9.34
CA GLU A 159 50.56 -6.02 8.32
C GLU A 159 51.36 -4.76 7.97
N LEU A 160 50.68 -3.60 7.90
CA LEU A 160 51.31 -2.32 7.62
C LEU A 160 52.27 -1.92 8.74
N GLU A 161 51.87 -2.06 10.00
CA GLU A 161 52.76 -1.85 11.15
C GLU A 161 53.97 -2.79 11.11
N GLY A 162 53.75 -4.07 10.83
CA GLY A 162 54.84 -5.05 10.70
C GLY A 162 55.81 -4.76 9.55
N LYS A 163 55.31 -4.22 8.43
CA LYS A 163 56.18 -3.76 7.33
C LYS A 163 56.94 -2.49 7.71
N LYS A 164 56.31 -1.57 8.44
CA LYS A 164 56.94 -0.34 8.91
C LYS A 164 58.10 -0.63 9.87
N THR A 165 57.93 -1.57 10.81
CA THR A 165 59.01 -1.97 11.72
C THR A 165 60.17 -2.62 10.98
N LYS A 166 59.90 -3.51 10.00
CA LYS A 166 60.94 -4.09 9.14
C LYS A 166 61.69 -3.04 8.31
N LEU A 167 60.99 -2.03 7.79
CA LEU A 167 61.63 -0.93 7.07
C LEU A 167 62.58 -0.14 7.99
N MET A 168 62.18 0.14 9.23
CA MET A 168 63.05 0.82 10.21
C MET A 168 64.28 -0.03 10.59
N GLU A 169 64.14 -1.35 10.65
CA GLU A 169 65.26 -2.27 10.90
C GLU A 169 66.24 -2.28 9.72
N MET A 170 65.74 -2.43 8.49
CA MET A 170 66.55 -2.36 7.28
C MET A 170 67.25 -1.00 7.13
N GLU A 171 66.59 0.11 7.48
CA GLU A 171 67.19 1.44 7.47
C GLU A 171 68.38 1.54 8.42
N LYS A 172 68.26 0.99 9.64
CA LYS A 172 69.37 0.92 10.60
C LYS A 172 70.52 0.03 10.11
N GLU A 173 70.21 -1.12 9.52
CA GLU A 173 71.23 -2.01 8.96
C GLU A 173 72.01 -1.31 7.84
N VAL A 174 71.32 -0.63 6.92
CA VAL A 174 71.95 0.15 5.84
C VAL A 174 72.83 1.27 6.39
N GLN A 175 72.36 2.00 7.42
CA GLN A 175 73.18 3.04 8.08
C GLN A 175 74.46 2.45 8.69
N SER A 176 74.35 1.33 9.42
CA SER A 176 75.51 0.68 10.03
C SER A 176 76.53 0.15 9.00
N LEU A 177 76.04 -0.40 7.89
CA LEU A 177 76.89 -0.85 6.78
C LEU A 177 77.57 0.33 6.07
N SER A 178 76.85 1.44 5.91
CA SER A 178 77.42 2.68 5.38
C SER A 178 78.57 3.18 6.28
N ASP A 179 78.35 3.24 7.59
CA ASP A 179 79.37 3.68 8.56
C ASP A 179 80.59 2.74 8.59
N LEU A 180 80.36 1.43 8.53
CA LEU A 180 81.43 0.44 8.43
C LEU A 180 82.22 0.61 7.12
N SER A 181 81.53 0.84 6.01
CA SER A 181 82.18 1.07 4.70
C SER A 181 83.03 2.34 4.69
N LEU A 182 82.58 3.40 5.37
CA LEU A 182 83.31 4.66 5.51
C LEU A 182 84.58 4.45 6.35
N THR A 183 84.46 3.73 7.46
CA THR A 183 85.58 3.37 8.33
C THR A 183 86.60 2.47 7.61
N TYR A 184 86.11 1.52 6.82
CA TYR A 184 86.96 0.66 6.00
C TYR A 184 87.70 1.44 4.92
N ARG A 185 87.03 2.38 4.24
CA ARG A 185 87.68 3.28 3.27
C ARG A 185 88.75 4.14 3.93
N ALA A 186 88.47 4.73 5.09
CA ALA A 186 89.41 5.55 5.83
C ALA A 186 90.65 4.75 6.27
N SER A 187 90.45 3.55 6.82
CA SER A 187 91.55 2.66 7.22
C SER A 187 92.38 2.17 6.03
N MET A 188 91.76 1.83 4.89
CA MET A 188 92.49 1.49 3.66
C MET A 188 93.32 2.66 3.15
N LEU A 189 92.78 3.88 3.12
CA LEU A 189 93.56 5.07 2.75
C LEU A 189 94.74 5.32 3.70
N PHE A 190 94.55 5.06 4.99
CA PHE A 190 95.62 5.14 5.99
C PHE A 190 96.70 4.07 5.78
N LEU A 191 96.32 2.83 5.46
CA LEU A 191 97.28 1.77 5.13
C LEU A 191 98.07 2.10 3.86
N VAL A 192 97.40 2.61 2.82
CA VAL A 192 98.04 3.04 1.57
C VAL A 192 99.02 4.19 1.83
N SER A 193 98.67 5.17 2.67
CA SER A 193 99.55 6.29 2.99
C SER A 193 100.80 5.85 3.77
N ILE A 194 100.68 4.90 4.71
CA ILE A 194 101.82 4.28 5.38
C ILE A 194 102.73 3.54 4.39
N PHE A 195 102.14 2.79 3.46
CA PHE A 195 102.91 2.07 2.43
C PHE A 195 103.71 3.03 1.55
N ILE A 196 103.06 4.07 1.01
CA ILE A 196 103.73 5.08 0.17
C ILE A 196 104.80 5.85 0.97
N GLY A 197 104.52 6.23 2.22
CA GLY A 197 105.48 6.89 3.10
C GLY A 197 106.70 6.02 3.40
N SER A 198 106.49 4.71 3.60
CA SER A 198 107.56 3.75 3.85
C SER A 198 108.45 3.56 2.62
N PHE A 199 107.85 3.42 1.44
CA PHE A 199 108.58 3.31 0.17
C PHE A 199 109.37 4.57 -0.18
N THR A 200 108.79 5.76 -0.01
CA THR A 200 109.49 7.03 -0.26
C THR A 200 110.65 7.25 0.72
N SER A 201 110.47 6.91 2.00
CA SER A 201 111.55 6.93 3.00
C SER A 201 112.71 5.98 2.63
N LEU A 202 112.38 4.77 2.16
CA LEU A 202 113.37 3.80 1.68
C LEU A 202 114.10 4.29 0.42
N ALA A 203 113.38 4.89 -0.54
CA ALA A 203 113.97 5.43 -1.77
C ALA A 203 114.92 6.60 -1.48
N ILE A 204 114.54 7.52 -0.60
CA ILE A 204 115.40 8.65 -0.16
C ILE A 204 116.65 8.14 0.56
N LYS A 205 116.50 7.11 1.41
CA LYS A 205 117.62 6.51 2.14
C LYS A 205 118.55 5.70 1.21
N GLY A 206 118.01 5.09 0.15
CA GLY A 206 118.76 4.42 -0.91
C GLY A 206 119.56 5.40 -1.79
N MET A 207 118.98 6.55 -2.13
CA MET A 207 119.67 7.60 -2.89
C MET A 207 120.80 8.31 -2.13
N ARG A 208 120.78 8.27 -0.78
CA ARG A 208 121.85 8.86 0.06
C ARG A 208 123.09 7.98 0.22
N LYS A 209 123.10 6.77 -0.37
CA LYS A 209 124.19 5.79 -0.30
C LYS A 209 124.90 5.55 -1.64
N SER A 210 124.60 6.33 -2.68
CA SER A 210 125.33 6.34 -3.95
C SER A 210 126.18 7.59 -4.10
#